data_AF-A0A094DMT7-F1
#
_entry.id   AF-A0A094DMT7-F1
#
_cell.length_a   1.000
_cell.length_b   1.000
_cell.length_c   1.000
_cell.angle_alpha   90.00
_cell.angle_beta   90.00
_cell.angle_gamma   90.00
#
_symmetry.space_group_name_H-M   'P 1'
#
loop_
_entity.id
_entity.type
_entity.pdbx_description
1 polymer ?
#
loop_
_entity_poly.entity_id
_entity_poly.type
_entity_poly.pdbx_seq_one_letter_code
_entity_poly.pdbx_strand_id
1 'polypeptide(L)'
;MLSPVAKIKIGPAGLSRQNIRGVDIVQIVWSKEHIAPINSKVQLTTPSHPRHEIMKRKWEARTDPLWWNCLTSGKVGPKSAVRSWLSNRARAAFVQALKRKGYDTNGRRIDGNGAGVPKPNLVGSVHMMTRAELLRAKWPEVEEQADKVVAEIERLQTEKPKRPKVKRKNDGMIPKQSLNSVDR
;
A
#
# COMPACT_ATOMS: atom_id res chain seq x y z
N MET A 1 23.19 21.07 6.28
CA MET A 1 23.35 19.71 6.83
C MET A 1 22.32 18.81 6.16
N LEU A 2 22.75 17.78 5.43
CA LEU A 2 21.83 16.79 4.88
C LEU A 2 21.17 16.04 6.04
N SER A 3 19.85 16.12 6.14
CA SER A 3 19.08 15.37 7.14
C SER A 3 19.44 13.87 7.02
N PRO A 4 19.63 13.16 8.14
CA PRO A 4 19.96 11.74 8.09
C PRO A 4 18.89 10.99 7.31
N VAL A 5 19.33 10.21 6.30
CA VAL A 5 18.46 9.40 5.45
C VAL A 5 17.60 8.53 6.37
N ALA A 6 16.29 8.74 6.36
CA ALA A 6 15.37 7.92 7.12
C ALA A 6 15.60 6.46 6.75
N LYS A 7 15.91 5.60 7.72
CA LYS A 7 16.15 4.17 7.49
C LYS A 7 14.96 3.60 6.70
N ILE A 8 15.23 3.04 5.52
CA ILE A 8 14.21 2.45 4.66
C ILE A 8 13.45 1.39 5.47
N LYS A 9 12.16 1.60 5.66
CA LYS A 9 11.30 0.61 6.32
C LYS A 9 10.91 -0.46 5.32
N ILE A 10 11.05 -1.72 5.72
CA ILE A 10 10.80 -2.89 4.89
C ILE A 10 9.87 -3.84 5.63
N GLY A 11 8.83 -4.33 4.96
CA GLY A 11 7.91 -5.33 5.49
C GLY A 11 6.53 -4.78 5.88
N PRO A 12 5.64 -5.64 6.42
CA PRO A 12 4.24 -5.28 6.67
C PRO A 12 4.06 -4.35 7.90
N ALA A 13 5.11 -4.13 8.70
CA ALA A 13 5.04 -3.24 9.84
C ALA A 13 4.75 -1.81 9.35
N GLY A 14 3.63 -1.23 9.79
CA GLY A 14 3.17 0.10 9.37
C GLY A 14 2.28 0.11 8.12
N LEU A 15 2.14 -1.03 7.43
CA LEU A 15 1.24 -1.21 6.29
C LEU A 15 -0.13 -1.72 6.77
N SER A 16 -1.20 -1.04 6.34
CA SER A 16 -2.57 -1.36 6.72
C SER A 16 -3.45 -1.58 5.50
N ARG A 17 -4.15 -2.73 5.44
CA ARG A 17 -5.07 -3.03 4.34
C ARG A 17 -6.25 -2.06 4.39
N GLN A 18 -6.56 -1.45 3.25
CA GLN A 18 -7.70 -0.55 3.11
C GLN A 18 -8.82 -1.28 2.38
N ASN A 19 -10.04 -1.18 2.94
CA ASN A 19 -11.24 -1.71 2.31
C ASN A 19 -12.07 -0.53 1.78
N ILE A 20 -11.98 -0.29 0.47
CA ILE A 20 -12.64 0.84 -0.19
C ILE A 20 -13.93 0.34 -0.80
N ARG A 21 -15.06 0.94 -0.41
CA ARG A 21 -16.38 0.55 -0.93
C ARG A 21 -16.42 0.72 -2.45
N GLY A 22 -16.80 -0.34 -3.15
CA GLY A 22 -16.90 -0.35 -4.61
C GLY A 22 -15.55 -0.38 -5.32
N VAL A 23 -14.48 -0.82 -4.64
CA VAL A 23 -13.20 -1.15 -5.27
C VAL A 23 -12.89 -2.63 -5.03
N ASP A 24 -12.87 -3.41 -6.11
CA ASP A 24 -12.64 -4.85 -6.10
C ASP A 24 -11.59 -5.31 -7.13
N ILE A 25 -11.17 -4.46 -8.06
CA ILE A 25 -10.14 -4.77 -9.06
C ILE A 25 -8.72 -4.76 -8.48
N VAL A 26 -8.53 -4.09 -7.34
CA VAL A 26 -7.25 -3.99 -6.63
C VAL A 26 -7.44 -4.12 -5.12
N GLN A 27 -6.54 -4.85 -4.46
CA GLN A 27 -6.36 -4.76 -3.02
C GLN A 27 -5.30 -3.70 -2.73
N ILE A 28 -5.57 -2.87 -1.71
CA ILE A 28 -4.71 -1.74 -1.36
C ILE A 28 -4.20 -1.91 0.05
N VAL A 29 -2.91 -1.63 0.21
CA VAL A 29 -2.25 -1.54 1.50
C VAL A 29 -1.57 -0.18 1.57
N TRP A 30 -1.80 0.54 2.66
CA TRP A 30 -1.34 1.93 2.81
C TRP A 30 -0.58 2.15 4.12
N SER A 31 0.37 3.09 4.08
CA SER A 31 1.07 3.61 5.25
C SER A 31 1.34 5.11 5.09
N LYS A 32 1.34 5.85 6.21
CA LYS A 32 1.86 7.23 6.26
C LYS A 32 3.38 7.29 6.03
N GLU A 33 4.07 6.18 6.24
CA GLU A 33 5.52 6.11 6.14
C GLU A 33 5.97 5.66 4.75
N HIS A 34 7.19 6.01 4.38
CA HIS A 34 7.86 5.51 3.17
C HIS A 34 8.40 4.09 3.41
N ILE A 35 7.67 3.11 2.88
CA ILE A 35 7.94 1.69 3.02
C ILE A 35 8.20 1.13 1.62
N ALA A 36 9.38 0.53 1.47
CA ALA A 36 9.77 -0.09 0.22
C ALA A 36 8.83 -1.28 -0.11
N PRO A 37 8.50 -1.50 -1.39
CA PRO A 37 7.59 -2.54 -1.81
C PRO A 37 8.17 -3.93 -1.58
N ILE A 38 7.28 -4.90 -1.39
CA ILE A 38 7.65 -6.28 -1.04
C ILE A 38 8.61 -6.95 -2.04
N ASN A 39 8.53 -6.58 -3.33
CA ASN A 39 9.40 -7.12 -4.37
C ASN A 39 10.85 -6.61 -4.32
N SER A 40 11.13 -5.57 -3.54
CA SER A 40 12.48 -5.08 -3.24
C SER A 40 13.04 -5.67 -1.95
N LYS A 41 12.23 -6.40 -1.16
CA LYS A 41 12.60 -6.86 0.19
C LYS A 41 13.89 -7.68 0.17
N VAL A 42 13.96 -8.72 -0.67
CA VAL A 42 15.10 -9.65 -0.70
C VAL A 42 16.40 -8.90 -1.00
N GLN A 43 16.38 -8.00 -1.99
CA GLN A 43 17.54 -7.21 -2.38
C GLN A 43 17.94 -6.22 -1.28
N LEU A 44 16.97 -5.64 -0.56
CA LEU A 44 17.24 -4.65 0.49
C LEU A 44 17.65 -5.26 1.82
N THR A 45 17.21 -6.48 2.16
CA THR A 45 17.50 -7.11 3.46
C THR A 45 18.68 -8.08 3.43
N THR A 46 19.15 -8.46 2.24
CA THR A 46 20.17 -9.49 2.07
C THR A 46 21.46 -8.87 1.51
N PRO A 47 22.46 -8.56 2.34
CA PRO A 47 23.70 -7.93 1.87
C PRO A 47 24.47 -8.75 0.83
N SER A 48 24.37 -10.08 0.90
CA SER A 48 25.00 -10.99 -0.07
C SER A 48 24.31 -11.02 -1.44
N HIS A 49 23.13 -10.40 -1.58
CA HIS A 49 22.46 -10.34 -2.87
C HIS A 49 23.24 -9.41 -3.82
N PRO A 50 23.57 -9.82 -5.06
CA PRO A 50 24.43 -9.02 -5.96
C PRO A 50 23.94 -7.59 -6.23
N ARG A 51 22.62 -7.38 -6.19
CA ARG A 51 21.98 -6.06 -6.36
C ARG A 51 21.72 -5.29 -5.06
N HIS A 52 22.23 -5.73 -3.91
CA HIS A 52 21.94 -5.11 -2.62
C HIS A 52 22.31 -3.63 -2.59
N GLU A 53 23.58 -3.32 -2.85
CA GLU A 53 24.10 -1.96 -2.82
C GLU A 53 23.38 -1.03 -3.81
N ILE A 54 23.12 -1.51 -5.03
CA ILE A 54 22.40 -0.75 -6.05
C ILE A 54 20.97 -0.46 -5.60
N MET A 55 20.27 -1.45 -5.05
CA MET A 55 18.89 -1.30 -4.60
C MET A 55 18.82 -0.37 -3.38
N LYS A 56 19.72 -0.53 -2.41
CA LYS A 56 19.82 0.30 -1.22
C LYS A 56 19.99 1.78 -1.60
N ARG A 57 21.02 2.10 -2.41
CA ARG A 57 21.26 3.46 -2.90
C ARG A 57 20.05 4.05 -3.63
N LYS A 58 19.38 3.25 -4.48
CA LYS A 58 18.18 3.67 -5.21
C LYS A 58 17.04 4.11 -4.28
N TRP A 59 16.79 3.36 -3.20
CA TRP A 59 15.72 3.68 -2.26
C TRP A 59 16.12 4.79 -1.28
N GLU A 60 17.40 4.89 -0.91
CA GLU A 60 17.92 5.97 -0.07
C GLU A 60 17.91 7.32 -0.80
N ALA A 61 18.17 7.33 -2.11
CA ALA A 61 18.15 8.53 -2.94
C ALA A 61 16.72 9.00 -3.32
N ARG A 62 15.68 8.24 -2.97
CA ARG A 62 14.31 8.52 -3.40
C ARG A 62 13.70 9.66 -2.58
N THR A 63 13.31 10.74 -3.26
CA THR A 63 12.72 11.95 -2.64
C THR A 63 11.24 12.15 -3.00
N ASP A 64 10.62 11.18 -3.66
CA ASP A 64 9.20 11.24 -4.02
C ASP A 64 8.32 11.25 -2.76
N PRO A 65 7.28 12.11 -2.70
CA PRO A 65 6.42 12.15 -1.53
C PRO A 65 5.50 10.91 -1.46
N LEU A 66 5.03 10.36 -2.59
CA LEU A 66 4.23 9.14 -2.62
C LEU A 66 5.02 7.97 -3.22
N TRP A 67 5.25 6.94 -2.41
CA TRP A 67 5.87 5.69 -2.86
C TRP A 67 4.80 4.67 -3.18
N TRP A 68 4.59 4.39 -4.46
CA TRP A 68 3.58 3.41 -4.84
C TRP A 68 4.11 2.36 -5.81
N ASN A 69 3.47 1.19 -5.73
CA ASN A 69 3.66 0.11 -6.69
C ASN A 69 2.35 -0.60 -6.96
N CYS A 70 2.30 -1.33 -8.07
CA CYS A 70 1.22 -2.23 -8.40
C CYS A 70 1.84 -3.57 -8.79
N LEU A 71 1.35 -4.66 -8.22
CA LEU A 71 1.80 -6.02 -8.51
C LEU A 71 0.61 -6.87 -8.91
N THR A 72 0.83 -7.86 -9.76
CA THR A 72 -0.15 -8.90 -10.07
C THR A 72 0.35 -10.23 -9.54
N SER A 73 -0.47 -10.88 -8.72
CA SER A 73 -0.16 -12.20 -8.17
C SER A 73 -0.22 -13.29 -9.25
N GLY A 74 0.62 -14.32 -9.12
CA GLY A 74 0.52 -15.54 -9.92
C GLY A 74 -0.85 -16.23 -9.83
N LYS A 75 -1.60 -15.98 -8.75
CA LYS A 75 -2.96 -16.51 -8.55
C LYS A 75 -3.99 -15.99 -9.56
N VAL A 76 -3.75 -14.84 -10.20
CA VAL A 76 -4.67 -14.28 -11.21
C VAL A 76 -4.55 -15.02 -12.54
N GLY A 77 -3.40 -15.64 -12.81
CA GLY A 77 -3.22 -16.47 -13.98
C GLY A 77 -1.75 -16.86 -14.22
N PRO A 78 -1.49 -18.01 -14.85
CA PRO A 78 -0.14 -18.54 -15.05
C PRO A 78 0.65 -17.78 -16.12
N LYS A 79 -0.03 -17.11 -17.06
CA LYS A 79 0.62 -16.38 -18.18
C LYS A 79 1.20 -15.04 -17.72
N SER A 80 2.51 -14.84 -17.92
CA SER A 80 3.22 -13.59 -17.60
C SER A 80 2.68 -12.39 -18.36
N ALA A 81 2.34 -12.55 -19.65
CA ALA A 81 1.77 -11.49 -20.48
C ALA A 81 0.47 -10.93 -19.89
N VAL A 82 -0.41 -11.80 -19.38
CA VAL A 82 -1.66 -11.41 -18.72
C VAL A 82 -1.38 -10.61 -17.44
N ARG A 83 -0.43 -11.07 -16.62
CA ARG A 83 -0.05 -10.36 -15.38
C ARG A 83 0.55 -8.99 -15.66
N SER A 84 1.43 -8.89 -16.65
CA SER A 84 2.01 -7.62 -17.08
C SER A 84 0.94 -6.67 -17.62
N TRP A 85 0.02 -7.17 -18.44
CA TRP A 85 -1.11 -6.38 -18.94
C TRP A 85 -2.00 -5.86 -17.81
N LEU A 86 -2.37 -6.70 -16.84
CA LEU A 86 -3.17 -6.29 -15.68
C LEU A 86 -2.45 -5.24 -14.82
N SER A 87 -1.19 -5.47 -14.49
CA SER A 87 -0.39 -4.51 -13.73
C SER A 87 -0.27 -3.17 -14.48
N ASN A 88 -0.06 -3.18 -15.80
CA ASN A 88 0.03 -1.96 -16.60
C ASN A 88 -1.32 -1.24 -16.70
N ARG A 89 -2.41 -1.98 -16.87
CA ARG A 89 -3.78 -1.45 -16.89
C ARG A 89 -4.12 -0.74 -15.58
N ALA A 90 -3.84 -1.36 -14.43
CA ALA A 90 -4.06 -0.74 -13.12
C ALA A 90 -3.16 0.48 -12.90
N ARG A 91 -1.88 0.42 -13.28
CA ARG A 91 -0.95 1.56 -13.18
C ARG A 91 -1.42 2.74 -14.03
N ALA A 92 -1.86 2.49 -15.26
CA ALA A 92 -2.34 3.53 -16.16
C ALA A 92 -3.56 4.25 -15.56
N ALA A 93 -4.54 3.49 -15.06
CA ALA A 93 -5.73 4.06 -14.44
C ALA A 93 -5.40 4.86 -13.17
N PHE A 94 -4.49 4.35 -12.32
CA PHE A 94 -4.06 5.07 -11.12
C PHE A 94 -3.33 6.37 -11.45
N VAL A 95 -2.43 6.37 -12.44
CA VAL A 95 -1.74 7.59 -12.89
C VAL A 95 -2.72 8.61 -13.48
N GLN A 96 -3.71 8.16 -14.26
CA GLN A 96 -4.73 9.06 -14.80
C GLN A 96 -5.61 9.65 -13.68
N ALA A 97 -5.99 8.83 -12.68
CA ALA A 97 -6.70 9.29 -11.50
C ALA A 97 -5.90 10.34 -10.71
N LEU A 98 -4.61 10.13 -10.49
CA LEU A 98 -3.72 11.12 -9.86
C LEU A 98 -3.75 12.46 -10.62
N LYS A 99 -3.58 12.42 -11.94
CA LYS A 99 -3.61 13.62 -12.79
C LYS A 99 -4.95 14.34 -12.73
N ARG A 100 -6.07 13.61 -12.88
CA ARG A 100 -7.43 14.18 -12.75
C ARG A 100 -7.66 14.86 -11.40
N LYS A 101 -7.02 14.35 -10.35
CA LYS A 101 -7.11 14.90 -8.98
C LYS A 101 -6.09 16.00 -8.70
N GLY A 102 -5.27 16.42 -9.68
CA GLY A 102 -4.29 17.51 -9.56
C GLY A 102 -2.96 17.07 -8.96
N TYR A 103 -2.52 15.84 -9.21
CA TYR A 103 -1.23 15.29 -8.77
C TYR A 103 -0.40 14.76 -9.93
N ASP A 104 0.92 14.84 -9.79
CA ASP A 104 1.86 14.16 -10.66
C ASP A 104 1.89 12.65 -10.38
N THR A 105 2.71 11.92 -11.14
CA THR A 105 2.84 10.45 -10.97
C THR A 105 3.42 10.03 -9.62
N ASN A 106 4.06 10.95 -8.89
CA ASN A 106 4.76 10.73 -7.64
C ASN A 106 4.02 11.34 -6.44
N GLY A 107 2.77 11.79 -6.64
CA GLY A 107 1.92 12.37 -5.59
C GLY A 107 2.21 13.84 -5.25
N ARG A 108 3.08 14.53 -6.00
CA ARG A 108 3.25 15.99 -5.86
C ARG A 108 2.05 16.69 -6.47
N ARG A 109 1.63 17.81 -5.89
CA ARG A 109 0.62 18.67 -6.51
C ARG A 109 1.14 19.30 -7.79
N ILE A 110 0.33 19.24 -8.83
CA ILE A 110 0.60 19.96 -10.11
C ILE A 110 0.15 21.42 -9.98
N ASP A 111 -0.91 21.67 -9.20
CA ASP A 111 -1.57 22.97 -9.15
C ASP A 111 -1.03 23.84 -8.01
N GLY A 112 -0.18 24.81 -8.37
CA GLY A 112 0.26 25.91 -7.51
C GLY A 112 -0.46 27.24 -7.75
N ASN A 113 -1.43 27.34 -8.69
CA ASN A 113 -1.95 28.63 -9.20
C ASN A 113 -3.50 28.75 -9.28
N GLY A 114 -4.27 27.96 -8.54
CA GLY A 114 -5.74 28.12 -8.45
C GLY A 114 -6.19 28.87 -7.20
N ALA A 115 -7.26 29.67 -7.30
CA ALA A 115 -7.87 30.47 -6.21
C ALA A 115 -8.51 29.65 -5.05
N GLY A 116 -8.16 28.37 -4.92
CA GLY A 116 -8.65 27.47 -3.87
C GLY A 116 -7.64 27.27 -2.74
N VAL A 117 -8.11 26.69 -1.63
CA VAL A 117 -7.24 26.30 -0.51
C VAL A 117 -6.16 25.32 -1.02
N PRO A 118 -4.86 25.62 -0.83
CA PRO A 118 -3.78 24.73 -1.25
C PRO A 118 -3.94 23.36 -0.58
N LYS A 119 -4.13 22.32 -1.39
CA LYS A 119 -4.14 20.93 -0.88
C LYS A 119 -2.71 20.41 -0.80
N PRO A 120 -2.33 19.62 0.22
CA PRO A 120 -0.97 19.11 0.36
C PRO A 120 -0.64 18.03 -0.71
N ASN A 121 0.65 17.73 -0.86
CA ASN A 121 1.13 16.55 -1.61
C ASN A 121 0.60 15.25 -0.97
N LEU A 122 0.44 14.20 -1.78
CA LEU A 122 0.22 12.85 -1.24
C LEU A 122 1.53 12.31 -0.67
N VAL A 123 1.50 11.88 0.59
CA VAL A 123 2.67 11.38 1.31
C VAL A 123 2.46 9.96 1.83
N GLY A 124 3.51 9.15 1.76
CA GLY A 124 3.57 7.82 2.34
C GLY A 124 3.69 6.74 1.29
N SER A 125 3.10 5.58 1.55
CA SER A 125 3.22 4.42 0.66
C SER A 125 1.89 3.76 0.32
N VAL A 126 1.72 3.40 -0.95
CA VAL A 126 0.54 2.71 -1.49
C VAL A 126 0.99 1.47 -2.24
N HIS A 127 0.69 0.29 -1.71
CA HIS A 127 0.99 -0.96 -2.39
C HIS A 127 -0.31 -1.57 -2.91
N MET A 128 -0.41 -1.68 -4.23
CA MET A 128 -1.56 -2.26 -4.91
C MET A 128 -1.26 -3.68 -5.37
N MET A 129 -2.24 -4.57 -5.17
CA MET A 129 -2.24 -5.92 -5.72
C MET A 129 -3.47 -6.08 -6.60
N THR A 130 -3.29 -6.30 -7.90
CA THR A 130 -4.41 -6.52 -8.82
C THR A 130 -5.14 -7.81 -8.48
N ARG A 131 -6.46 -7.83 -8.68
CA ARG A 131 -7.31 -9.00 -8.53
C ARG A 131 -7.86 -9.47 -9.88
N ALA A 132 -8.51 -10.63 -9.89
CA ALA A 132 -8.97 -11.28 -11.13
C ALA A 132 -10.11 -10.51 -11.80
N GLU A 133 -10.88 -9.76 -11.02
CA GLU A 133 -11.99 -8.90 -11.42
C GLU A 133 -11.52 -7.85 -12.44
N LEU A 134 -10.28 -7.35 -12.32
CA LEU A 134 -9.66 -6.43 -13.28
C LEU A 134 -9.60 -6.98 -14.72
N LEU A 135 -9.55 -8.30 -14.88
CA LEU A 135 -9.47 -8.95 -16.20
C LEU A 135 -10.71 -8.68 -17.04
N ARG A 136 -11.88 -8.61 -16.39
CA ARG A 136 -13.18 -8.45 -17.05
C ARG A 136 -13.74 -7.03 -16.92
N ALA A 137 -13.20 -6.22 -16.02
CA ALA A 137 -13.63 -4.85 -15.79
C ALA A 137 -13.48 -3.99 -17.06
N LYS A 138 -14.55 -3.27 -17.38
CA LYS A 138 -14.54 -2.30 -18.50
C LYS A 138 -13.70 -1.09 -18.11
N TRP A 139 -13.09 -0.42 -19.09
CA TRP A 139 -12.18 0.69 -18.81
C TRP A 139 -12.80 1.81 -17.95
N PRO A 140 -14.04 2.28 -18.19
CA PRO A 140 -14.67 3.31 -17.33
C PRO A 140 -14.79 2.89 -15.87
N GLU A 141 -15.08 1.61 -15.60
CA GLU A 141 -15.13 1.05 -14.24
C GLU A 141 -13.74 1.05 -13.59
N VAL A 142 -12.70 0.69 -14.35
CA VAL A 142 -11.31 0.72 -13.87
C VAL A 142 -10.91 2.15 -13.50
N GLU A 143 -11.31 3.14 -14.29
CA GLU A 143 -11.05 4.55 -13.99
C GLU A 143 -11.81 5.05 -12.76
N GLU A 144 -13.09 4.69 -12.63
CA GLU A 144 -13.92 5.05 -11.49
C GLU A 144 -13.36 4.47 -10.18
N GLN A 145 -13.00 3.18 -10.18
CA GLN A 145 -12.33 2.56 -9.05
C GLN A 145 -10.97 3.22 -8.79
N ALA A 146 -10.22 3.51 -9.86
CA ALA A 146 -9.07 4.43 -9.92
C ALA A 146 -9.21 5.66 -9.00
N ASP A 147 -10.27 6.43 -9.26
CA ASP A 147 -10.56 7.69 -8.59
C ASP A 147 -10.93 7.48 -7.11
N LYS A 148 -11.67 6.41 -6.80
CA LYS A 148 -11.98 6.03 -5.40
C LYS A 148 -10.73 5.71 -4.60
N VAL A 149 -9.73 5.07 -5.22
CA VAL A 149 -8.43 4.79 -4.59
C VAL A 149 -7.72 6.09 -4.20
N VAL A 150 -7.61 7.04 -5.14
CA VAL A 150 -6.92 8.32 -4.87
C VAL A 150 -7.66 9.10 -3.79
N ALA A 151 -8.99 9.17 -3.85
CA ALA A 151 -9.81 9.83 -2.84
C ALA A 151 -9.63 9.22 -1.44
N GLU A 152 -9.50 7.89 -1.35
CA GLU A 152 -9.22 7.23 -0.07
C GLU A 152 -7.82 7.58 0.46
N ILE A 153 -6.81 7.68 -0.40
CA ILE A 153 -5.46 8.08 0.03
C ILE A 153 -5.48 9.51 0.58
N GLU A 154 -6.20 10.44 -0.06
CA GLU A 154 -6.42 11.80 0.44
C GLU A 154 -7.07 11.79 1.84
N ARG A 155 -8.09 10.94 2.03
CA ARG A 155 -8.78 10.77 3.31
C ARG A 155 -7.85 10.23 4.39
N LEU A 156 -7.12 9.16 4.11
CA LEU A 156 -6.21 8.50 5.06
C LEU A 156 -5.06 9.41 5.51
N GLN A 157 -4.59 10.29 4.62
CA GLN A 157 -3.56 11.26 4.96
C GLN A 157 -4.06 12.32 5.95
N THR A 158 -5.29 12.80 5.77
CA THR A 158 -5.89 13.84 6.62
C THR A 158 -6.42 13.30 7.95
N GLU A 159 -6.73 12.01 8.04
CA GLU A 159 -7.15 11.39 9.31
C GLU A 159 -6.04 11.44 10.37
N LYS A 160 -6.38 11.97 11.56
CA LYS A 160 -5.52 11.87 12.74
C LYS A 160 -5.38 10.39 13.14
N PRO A 161 -4.20 9.94 13.61
CA PRO A 161 -4.01 8.54 14.01
C PRO A 161 -5.03 8.16 15.08
N LYS A 162 -5.87 7.14 14.80
CA LYS A 162 -6.78 6.59 15.81
C LYS A 162 -5.93 5.97 16.91
N ARG A 163 -6.13 6.40 18.17
CA ARG A 163 -5.46 5.81 19.34
C ARG A 163 -5.63 4.28 19.30
N PRO A 164 -4.57 3.49 19.57
CA PRO A 164 -4.68 2.05 19.56
C PRO A 164 -5.74 1.61 20.57
N LYS A 165 -6.70 0.79 20.12
CA LYS A 165 -7.65 0.12 21.03
C LYS A 165 -6.84 -0.83 21.90
N VAL A 166 -6.66 -0.48 23.17
CA VAL A 166 -6.11 -1.37 24.19
C VAL A 166 -6.93 -2.66 24.15
N LYS A 167 -6.33 -3.77 23.73
CA LYS A 167 -6.94 -5.09 23.90
C LYS A 167 -6.99 -5.35 25.40
N ARG A 168 -8.18 -5.31 26.00
CA ARG A 168 -8.39 -5.90 27.33
C ARG A 168 -8.05 -7.38 27.20
N LYS A 169 -6.97 -7.81 27.88
CA LYS A 169 -6.74 -9.23 28.14
C LYS A 169 -7.91 -9.69 29.01
N ASN A 170 -8.76 -10.55 28.48
CA ASN A 170 -9.59 -11.40 29.32
C ASN A 170 -8.65 -12.46 29.89
N ASP A 171 -8.21 -12.26 31.13
CA ASP A 171 -7.55 -13.32 31.90
C ASP A 171 -8.59 -14.41 32.14
N GLY A 172 -8.49 -15.47 31.33
CA GLY A 172 -9.33 -16.65 31.39
C GLY A 172 -9.05 -17.43 32.66
N MET A 173 -10.06 -17.44 33.52
CA MET A 173 -10.31 -18.31 34.66
C MET A 173 -9.86 -19.77 34.38
N ILE A 174 -8.93 -20.28 35.19
CA ILE A 174 -8.53 -21.69 35.19
C ILE A 174 -9.74 -22.54 35.61
N PRO A 175 -10.20 -23.54 34.83
CA PRO A 175 -11.25 -24.43 35.28
C PRO A 175 -10.70 -25.35 36.38
N LYS A 176 -11.35 -25.37 37.54
CA LYS A 176 -11.12 -26.38 38.59
C LYS A 176 -11.43 -27.76 38.02
N GLN A 177 -10.44 -28.64 37.96
CA GLN A 177 -10.66 -30.06 37.68
C GLN A 177 -11.39 -30.69 38.87
N SER A 178 -12.56 -31.28 38.61
CA SER A 178 -13.27 -32.15 39.54
C SER A 178 -12.55 -33.51 39.61
N LEU A 179 -12.09 -33.90 40.80
CA LEU A 179 -11.73 -35.29 41.10
C LEU A 179 -13.00 -36.13 41.01
N ASN A 180 -13.06 -37.06 40.05
CA ASN A 180 -13.99 -38.18 40.12
C ASN A 180 -13.22 -39.45 40.50
N SER A 181 -13.75 -40.07 41.54
CA SER A 181 -13.48 -41.41 42.06
C SER A 181 -13.32 -42.45 40.95
N VAL A 182 -12.33 -43.34 41.10
CA VAL A 182 -12.31 -44.62 40.41
C VAL A 182 -12.31 -45.69 41.49
N ASP A 183 -13.45 -46.36 41.58
CA ASP A 183 -13.60 -47.66 42.25
C ASP A 183 -12.63 -48.67 41.64
N ARG A 184 -11.91 -49.38 42.51
CA ARG A 184 -11.59 -50.81 42.41
C ARG A 184 -11.10 -51.35 43.74
#